data_AF-A0A6N8LYD6-F1
#
_entry.id   AF-A0A6N8LYD6-F1
#
_cell.length_a   1.000
_cell.length_b   1.000
_cell.length_c   1.000
_cell.angle_alpha   90.00
_cell.angle_beta   90.00
_cell.angle_gamma   90.00
#
_symmetry.space_group_name_H-M   'P 1'
#
loop_
_entity.id
_entity.type
_entity.pdbx_description
1 polymer ?
#
loop_
_entity_poly.entity_id
_entity_poly.type
_entity_poly.pdbx_seq_one_letter_code
_entity_poly.pdbx_strand_id
1 'polypeptide(L)'
;MTSGIADLIGDVAVFRNFRKRAELLRTIAAYDTFTPANDPYGEHDLGTFVFEGAACMWKIDYYDADLSAGSEDPSNPQVTVRVLTIMRADER
;
A
#
# COMPACT_ATOMS: atom_id res chain seq x y z
N MET A 1 2.36 0.02 6.87
CA MET A 1 3.75 -0.29 6.42
C MET A 1 4.26 -1.42 7.29
N THR A 2 4.84 -2.45 6.69
CA THR A 2 5.51 -3.55 7.41
C THR A 2 6.88 -3.10 7.95
N SER A 3 7.50 -3.95 8.77
CA SER A 3 8.83 -3.70 9.32
C SER A 3 9.90 -3.56 8.23
N GLY A 4 9.89 -4.37 7.16
CA GLY A 4 10.94 -4.23 6.15
C GLY A 4 10.81 -2.98 5.29
N ILE A 5 9.60 -2.42 5.11
CA ILE A 5 9.47 -1.06 4.56
C ILE A 5 10.01 -0.01 5.53
N ALA A 6 9.76 -0.17 6.83
CA ALA A 6 10.33 0.73 7.83
C ALA A 6 11.87 0.66 7.84
N ASP A 7 12.47 -0.51 7.63
CA ASP A 7 13.92 -0.69 7.55
C ASP A 7 14.52 0.01 6.31
N LEU A 8 13.82 -0.02 5.16
CA LEU A 8 14.25 0.71 3.96
C LEU A 8 14.22 2.23 4.15
N ILE A 9 13.27 2.73 4.94
CA ILE A 9 13.14 4.17 5.23
C ILE A 9 14.15 4.59 6.32
N GLY A 10 14.29 3.78 7.38
CA GLY A 10 15.04 4.12 8.59
C GLY A 10 14.35 5.17 9.47
N ASP A 11 15.10 5.74 10.43
CA ASP A 11 14.58 6.74 11.37
C ASP A 11 14.10 8.02 10.67
N VAL A 12 12.79 8.24 10.64
CA VAL A 12 12.14 9.38 9.99
C VAL A 12 12.29 10.70 10.74
N ALA A 13 12.79 10.71 11.98
CA ALA A 13 13.17 11.96 12.66
C ALA A 13 14.33 12.65 11.93
N VAL A 14 15.11 11.89 11.15
CA VAL A 14 16.14 12.43 10.28
C VAL A 14 15.54 12.90 8.95
N PHE A 15 15.81 14.15 8.58
CA PHE A 15 15.22 14.80 7.39
C PHE A 15 15.34 13.99 6.09
N ARG A 16 16.47 13.30 5.86
CA ARG A 16 16.67 12.47 4.67
C ARG A 16 15.65 11.32 4.58
N ASN A 17 15.31 10.70 5.71
CA ASN A 17 14.41 9.55 5.79
C ASN A 17 12.94 10.01 5.77
N PHE A 18 12.66 11.19 6.33
CA PHE A 18 11.36 11.86 6.11
C PHE A 18 11.07 12.03 4.61
N ARG A 19 12.05 12.49 3.83
CA ARG A 19 11.92 12.60 2.37
C ARG A 19 11.68 11.25 1.70
N LYS A 20 12.39 10.19 2.11
CA LYS A 20 12.16 8.82 1.62
C LYS A 20 10.72 8.36 1.83
N ARG A 21 10.18 8.56 3.03
CA ARG A 21 8.76 8.25 3.32
C ARG A 21 7.81 9.06 2.44
N ALA A 22 8.08 10.34 2.23
CA ALA A 22 7.27 11.20 1.38
C ALA A 22 7.37 10.83 -0.11
N GLU A 23 8.51 10.31 -0.56
CA GLU A 23 8.69 9.76 -1.91
C GLU A 23 7.89 8.46 -2.08
N LEU A 24 8.02 7.52 -1.13
CA LEU A 24 7.25 6.28 -1.11
C LEU A 24 5.74 6.54 -1.26
N LEU A 25 5.18 7.44 -0.44
CA LEU A 25 3.76 7.77 -0.50
C LEU A 25 3.36 8.46 -1.80
N ARG A 26 4.24 9.30 -2.38
CA ARG A 26 3.98 9.93 -3.69
C ARG A 26 4.00 8.92 -4.83
N THR A 27 4.92 7.96 -4.80
CA THR A 27 4.98 6.88 -5.78
C THR A 27 3.69 6.06 -5.80
N ILE A 28 3.15 5.72 -4.62
CA ILE A 28 1.89 4.98 -4.51
C ILE A 28 0.71 5.85 -4.96
N ALA A 29 0.66 7.12 -4.53
CA ALA A 29 -0.42 8.03 -4.89
C ALA A 29 -0.47 8.35 -6.40
N ALA A 30 0.67 8.27 -7.09
CA ALA A 30 0.79 8.49 -8.53
C ALA A 30 0.81 7.19 -9.34
N TYR A 31 0.55 6.04 -8.70
CA TYR A 31 0.56 4.75 -9.39
C TYR A 31 -0.60 4.68 -10.38
N ASP A 32 -0.28 4.39 -11.64
CA ASP A 32 -1.26 4.28 -12.73
C ASP A 32 -0.94 3.10 -13.68
N THR A 33 -0.07 2.18 -13.24
CA THR A 33 0.34 1.01 -14.03
C THR A 33 -0.61 -0.16 -13.78
N PHE A 34 -1.88 0.04 -14.09
CA PHE A 34 -2.91 -1.00 -14.03
C PHE A 34 -3.03 -1.70 -15.39
N THR A 35 -3.00 -3.03 -15.36
CA THR A 35 -3.03 -3.89 -16.53
C THR A 35 -3.97 -5.06 -16.26
N PRO A 36 -4.53 -5.72 -17.29
CA PRO A 36 -5.36 -6.91 -17.08
C PRO A 36 -4.68 -8.05 -16.32
N ALA A 37 -3.33 -8.05 -16.23
CA ALA A 37 -2.57 -9.06 -15.53
C ALA A 37 -2.44 -8.80 -14.01
N ASN A 38 -2.39 -7.54 -13.58
CA ASN A 38 -2.25 -7.16 -12.17
C ASN A 38 -3.53 -6.58 -11.55
N ASP A 39 -4.50 -6.18 -12.37
CA ASP A 39 -5.82 -5.72 -11.97
C ASP A 39 -6.90 -6.27 -12.91
N PRO A 40 -7.23 -7.57 -12.81
CA PRO A 40 -8.20 -8.22 -13.69
C PRO A 40 -9.65 -7.75 -13.45
N TYR A 41 -9.92 -7.15 -12.28
CA TYR A 41 -11.26 -6.75 -11.87
C TYR A 41 -11.48 -5.22 -11.90
N GLY A 42 -10.44 -4.43 -12.13
CA GLY A 42 -10.52 -2.97 -12.21
C GLY A 42 -10.70 -2.30 -10.85
N GLU A 43 -10.32 -2.98 -9.78
CA GLU A 43 -10.53 -2.52 -8.40
C GLU A 43 -9.46 -1.50 -7.98
N HIS A 44 -8.34 -1.41 -8.71
CA HIS A 44 -7.22 -0.53 -8.44
C HIS A 44 -6.72 -0.59 -6.99
N ASP A 45 -6.76 -1.77 -6.39
CA ASP A 45 -6.50 -2.00 -4.98
C ASP A 45 -5.15 -2.67 -4.71
N LEU A 46 -4.37 -2.97 -5.75
CA LEU A 46 -3.06 -3.60 -5.64
C LEU A 46 -2.10 -3.06 -6.71
N GLY A 47 -0.82 -2.89 -6.32
CA GLY A 47 0.23 -2.52 -7.25
C GLY A 47 1.62 -2.94 -6.78
N THR A 48 2.56 -3.01 -7.72
CA THR A 48 3.96 -3.40 -7.47
C THR A 48 4.92 -2.35 -8.01
N PHE A 49 6.00 -2.10 -7.30
CA PHE A 49 6.96 -1.03 -7.63
C PHE A 49 8.33 -1.34 -7.02
N VAL A 50 9.34 -0.56 -7.41
CA VAL A 50 10.69 -0.63 -6.83
C VAL A 50 10.93 0.59 -5.97
N PHE A 51 11.45 0.39 -4.76
CA PHE A 51 11.82 1.46 -3.84
C PHE A 51 13.10 1.09 -3.11
N GLU A 52 14.08 2.00 -3.11
CA GLU A 52 15.41 1.77 -2.49
C GLU A 52 16.07 0.45 -2.95
N GLY A 53 15.86 0.07 -4.22
CA GLY A 53 16.41 -1.15 -4.82
C GLY A 53 15.67 -2.45 -4.46
N ALA A 54 14.61 -2.39 -3.64
CA ALA A 54 13.80 -3.54 -3.26
C ALA A 54 12.48 -3.59 -4.07
N ALA A 55 12.08 -4.79 -4.47
CA ALA A 55 10.74 -5.03 -4.99
C ALA A 55 9.72 -4.88 -3.86
N CYS A 56 8.74 -4.01 -4.06
CA CYS A 56 7.70 -3.67 -3.09
C CYS A 56 6.32 -3.86 -3.71
N MET A 57 5.33 -4.06 -2.85
CA MET A 57 3.93 -4.06 -3.22
C MET A 57 3.13 -3.21 -2.24
N TRP A 58 2.05 -2.65 -2.74
CA TRP A 58 1.02 -2.02 -1.93
C TRP A 58 -0.31 -2.68 -2.24
N LYS A 59 -1.20 -2.70 -1.26
CA LYS A 59 -2.58 -3.12 -1.45
C LYS A 59 -3.54 -2.39 -0.52
N ILE A 60 -4.81 -2.33 -0.88
CA ILE A 60 -5.91 -1.76 -0.11
C ILE A 60 -6.85 -2.89 0.28
N ASP A 61 -6.93 -3.19 1.57
CA ASP A 61 -7.91 -4.13 2.11
C ASP A 61 -9.20 -3.41 2.51
N TYR A 62 -10.33 -4.09 2.37
CA TYR A 62 -11.67 -3.57 2.68
C TYR A 62 -12.23 -4.27 3.93
N TYR A 63 -12.26 -3.56 5.05
CA TYR A 63 -12.77 -4.06 6.33
C TYR A 63 -14.11 -3.44 6.68
N ASP A 64 -14.84 -4.10 7.57
CA ASP A 64 -15.98 -3.52 8.29
C ASP A 64 -15.54 -2.39 9.24
N ALA A 65 -16.51 -1.74 9.89
CA ALA A 65 -16.27 -0.56 10.72
C ALA A 65 -15.41 -0.83 11.97
N ASP A 66 -15.40 -2.08 12.47
CA ASP A 66 -14.63 -2.46 13.66
C ASP A 66 -13.32 -3.21 13.35
N LEU A 67 -13.01 -3.38 12.05
CA LEU A 67 -11.81 -4.03 11.53
C LEU A 67 -11.70 -5.52 11.90
N SER A 68 -12.83 -6.19 12.17
CA SER A 68 -12.85 -7.60 12.56
C SER A 68 -13.01 -8.55 11.37
N ALA A 69 -13.65 -8.09 10.29
CA ALA A 69 -13.89 -8.88 9.09
C ALA A 69 -13.87 -8.01 7.82
N GLY A 70 -13.99 -8.66 6.65
CA GLY A 70 -14.17 -7.96 5.39
C GLY A 70 -15.52 -7.23 5.35
N SER A 71 -15.55 -6.06 4.72
CA SER A 71 -16.80 -5.30 4.54
C SER A 71 -17.84 -6.11 3.77
N GLU A 72 -19.12 -6.05 4.19
CA GLU A 72 -20.23 -6.67 3.47
C GLU A 72 -20.48 -6.01 2.10
N ASP A 73 -20.15 -4.73 1.96
CA ASP A 73 -20.22 -3.98 0.70
C ASP A 73 -18.96 -3.10 0.53
N PRO A 74 -17.86 -3.67 -0.01
CA PRO A 74 -16.60 -2.97 -0.25
C PRO A 74 -16.72 -1.72 -1.14
N SER A 75 -17.78 -1.63 -1.95
CA SER A 75 -18.04 -0.51 -2.83
C SER A 75 -18.60 0.71 -2.09
N ASN A 76 -19.24 0.50 -0.94
CA ASN A 76 -19.86 1.54 -0.14
C ASN A 76 -18.89 2.08 0.93
N PRO A 77 -18.40 3.33 0.78
CA PRO A 77 -17.45 3.91 1.72
C PRO A 77 -18.05 4.26 3.09
N GLN A 78 -19.38 4.23 3.24
CA GLN A 78 -20.03 4.48 4.53
C GLN A 78 -19.98 3.28 5.47
N VAL A 79 -19.79 2.08 4.93
CA VAL A 79 -19.73 0.81 5.70
C VAL A 79 -18.37 0.13 5.59
N THR A 80 -17.43 0.71 4.84
CA THR A 80 -16.12 0.12 4.54
C THR A 80 -14.97 0.99 5.05
N VAL A 81 -14.08 0.38 5.83
CA VAL A 81 -12.78 0.96 6.17
C VAL A 81 -11.71 0.41 5.22
N ARG A 82 -11.03 1.31 4.51
CA ARG A 82 -9.95 0.96 3.58
C ARG A 82 -8.60 1.06 4.25
N VAL A 83 -7.84 -0.03 4.26
CA VAL A 83 -6.53 -0.11 4.91
C VAL A 83 -5.44 -0.28 3.85
N LEU A 84 -4.58 0.73 3.72
CA LEU A 84 -3.41 0.67 2.85
C LEU A 84 -2.27 -0.08 3.55
N THR A 85 -1.90 -1.23 2.99
CA THR A 85 -0.71 -1.98 3.36
C THR A 85 0.39 -1.73 2.34
N ILE A 86 1.60 -1.47 2.82
CA ILE A 86 2.81 -1.32 2.00
C ILE A 86 3.84 -2.29 2.57
N MET A 87 4.39 -3.15 1.72
CA MET A 87 5.27 -4.25 2.11
C MET A 87 6.31 -4.55 1.02
N ARG A 88 7.39 -5.25 1.37
CA ARG A 88 8.30 -5.80 0.37
C ARG A 88 7.66 -7.02 -0.28
N ALA A 89 7.96 -7.28 -1.55
CA ALA A 89 7.36 -8.40 -2.28
C ALA A 89 7.85 -9.78 -1.80
N ASP A 90 8.94 -9.82 -1.03
CA ASP A 90 9.51 -11.02 -0.42
C ASP A 90 9.03 -11.26 1.03
N GLU A 91 8.16 -10.38 1.56
CA GLU A 91 7.57 -10.53 2.88
C GLU A 91 6.39 -11.51 2.86
N ARG A 92 6.27 -12.29 3.93
CA ARG A 92 5.14 -13.21 4.19
C ARG A 92 4.38 -12.76 5.41
#